data_AF-A0A238C1M8-F1
#
_entry.id   AF-A0A238C1M8-F1
#
_cell.length_a   1.000
_cell.length_b   1.000
_cell.length_c   1.000
_cell.angle_alpha   90.00
_cell.angle_beta   90.00
_cell.angle_gamma   90.00
#
_symmetry.space_group_name_H-M   'P 1'
#
loop_
_entity.id
_entity.type
_entity.pdbx_description
1 polymer ?
#
loop_
_entity_poly.entity_id
_entity_poly.type
_entity_poly.pdbx_seq_one_letter_code
_entity_poly.pdbx_strand_id
1 'polypeptide(L)'
;MLKRSGFLCRKLHHCFEYPLSPIFFPSVSLSQISQRCHGTLYPGTDITIEEAWKRRIQLRQPKLQCDEQIRPKLYYAPEWDLEKRHDGVEGEAHPMIGQNVMTPEKWNYYNKVVWPPNYVSPETGLPLLRQVYYCRESVHCSPKRMFMACHLVWRLNVDEAMEQLRLQRKKACMILRQALVDAKKKASAELHIEFPSDMHVAEAFPIQCQIVKGYRRHARERITITRYRYINIFVRLEEGDGPPMKNRWLPKNGWDKMEDYYKYLRERSIEYKKSKSFRMTLGSGEESKMADGFVEEQDIDIAEMSISLEKESNERKRRLKEMCEGIQHEDNGKETGSSNKSIKLTFRSYEPQSNLGDKRNDIDLFTVEKEIADQLADTQDTSVVEQIDITTLAPRKIDWDLKRDIAEKLEKLERRTERAMAQLIRERLKAGKTELADAVNSGAYSELQPDD
;
A
#
# COMPACT_ATOMS: atom_id res chain seq x y z
N MET A 1 65.28 -1.71 30.23
CA MET A 1 64.11 -1.34 29.40
C MET A 1 63.16 -0.52 30.25
N LEU A 2 63.19 0.79 30.07
CA LEU A 2 62.66 1.78 31.01
C LEU A 2 61.13 1.76 31.14
N LYS A 3 60.68 1.57 32.38
CA LYS A 3 59.37 2.02 32.89
C LYS A 3 59.55 3.40 33.53
N ARG A 4 58.46 4.18 33.51
CA ARG A 4 58.16 5.41 34.27
C ARG A 4 58.64 6.74 33.69
N SER A 5 57.72 7.40 33.01
CA SER A 5 57.57 8.86 33.06
C SER A 5 56.06 9.16 33.07
N GLY A 6 55.56 9.58 34.22
CA GLY A 6 54.23 10.15 34.34
C GLY A 6 54.19 11.54 33.74
N PHE A 7 53.08 11.91 33.11
CA PHE A 7 52.76 13.29 32.82
C PHE A 7 51.27 13.54 33.10
N LEU A 8 51.06 14.57 33.92
CA LEU A 8 49.76 15.11 34.29
C LEU A 8 48.98 15.56 33.06
N CYS A 9 47.75 15.07 32.89
CA CYS A 9 46.81 15.67 31.95
C CYS A 9 45.96 16.70 32.72
N ARG A 10 46.36 17.97 32.62
CA ARG A 10 45.55 19.11 33.09
C ARG A 10 44.30 19.22 32.22
N LYS A 11 43.12 19.19 32.85
CA LYS A 11 41.87 19.66 32.28
C LYS A 11 42.01 21.15 31.95
N LEU A 12 41.97 21.49 30.67
CA LEU A 12 41.74 22.85 30.19
C LEU A 12 40.52 22.81 29.26
N HIS A 13 39.40 23.31 29.77
CA HIS A 13 38.25 23.69 28.96
C HIS A 13 38.65 24.93 28.16
N HIS A 14 38.85 24.78 26.85
CA HIS A 14 38.86 25.92 25.95
C HIS A 14 37.44 26.15 25.44
N CYS A 15 36.75 27.10 26.08
CA CYS A 15 35.59 27.76 25.53
C CYS A 15 36.07 28.59 24.33
N PHE A 16 35.82 28.10 23.11
CA PHE A 16 35.88 28.94 21.92
C PHE A 16 34.55 29.70 21.82
N GLU A 17 34.56 30.93 22.31
CA GLU A 17 33.55 31.92 21.97
C GLU A 17 33.70 32.27 20.49
N TYR A 18 32.74 31.82 19.67
CA TYR A 18 32.58 32.33 18.32
C TYR A 18 31.75 33.62 18.40
N PRO A 19 32.21 34.74 17.80
CA PRO A 19 31.39 35.94 17.72
C PRO A 19 30.19 35.66 16.81
N LEU A 20 28.99 35.79 17.37
CA LEU A 20 27.71 35.74 16.66
C LEU A 20 27.63 36.95 15.71
N SER A 21 28.08 36.78 14.47
CA SER A 21 27.66 37.66 13.38
C SER A 21 26.18 37.38 13.09
N PRO A 22 25.28 38.39 13.16
CA PRO A 22 23.89 38.19 12.81
C PRO A 22 23.81 37.91 11.32
N ILE A 23 23.56 36.64 10.97
CA ILE A 23 23.14 36.28 9.61
C ILE A 23 21.77 36.92 9.45
N PHE A 24 21.72 38.03 8.71
CA PHE A 24 20.50 38.59 8.17
C PHE A 24 19.88 37.54 7.26
N PHE A 25 19.02 36.70 7.81
CA PHE A 25 18.03 36.01 7.00
C PHE A 25 17.13 37.10 6.43
N PRO A 26 16.94 37.18 5.09
CA PRO A 26 15.86 38.00 4.58
C PRO A 26 14.60 37.48 5.26
N SER A 27 13.91 38.34 6.00
CA SER A 27 12.63 38.02 6.60
C SER A 27 11.69 37.67 5.45
N VAL A 28 11.52 36.38 5.20
CA VAL A 28 10.47 35.90 4.29
C VAL A 28 9.17 36.38 4.94
N SER A 29 8.59 37.41 4.34
CA SER A 29 7.35 38.00 4.80
C SER A 29 6.30 36.90 4.89
N LEU A 30 5.63 36.76 6.04
CA LEU A 30 4.54 35.79 6.25
C LEU A 30 3.45 35.88 5.17
N SER A 31 3.37 36.99 4.42
CA SER A 31 2.51 37.17 3.26
C SER A 31 2.86 36.28 2.05
N GLN A 32 4.11 35.82 1.89
CA GLN A 32 4.50 34.87 0.83
C GLN A 32 4.15 33.42 1.18
N ILE A 33 4.14 33.07 2.46
CA ILE A 33 3.67 31.76 2.95
C ILE A 33 2.12 31.70 2.84
N SER A 34 1.44 32.82 3.07
CA SER A 34 -0.02 32.95 3.04
C SER A 34 -0.67 32.83 1.65
N GLN A 35 0.08 32.89 0.54
CA GLN A 35 -0.50 32.72 -0.81
C GLN A 35 -0.58 31.25 -1.27
N ARG A 36 0.05 30.31 -0.54
CA ARG A 36 0.04 28.88 -0.89
C ARG A 36 -1.19 28.11 -0.40
N CYS A 37 -2.10 28.79 0.29
CA CYS A 37 -3.28 28.18 0.91
C CYS A 37 -4.49 28.04 -0.03
N HIS A 38 -4.35 28.30 -1.33
CA HIS A 38 -5.36 28.04 -2.35
C HIS A 38 -4.90 26.97 -3.35
N GLY A 39 -4.79 25.73 -2.88
CA GLY A 39 -5.47 24.56 -3.46
C GLY A 39 -5.13 24.05 -4.87
N THR A 40 -4.20 24.64 -5.64
CA THR A 40 -3.90 24.15 -6.99
C THR A 40 -2.42 23.78 -7.13
N LEU A 41 -2.17 22.49 -7.39
CA LEU A 41 -0.83 21.90 -7.57
C LEU A 41 -0.19 22.30 -8.91
N TYR A 42 -0.96 22.98 -9.76
CA TYR A 42 -0.69 23.25 -11.16
C TYR A 42 -0.89 24.74 -11.46
N PRO A 43 0.17 25.49 -11.76
CA PRO A 43 0.07 26.91 -12.06
C PRO A 43 -0.91 27.18 -13.22
N GLY A 44 -1.87 28.08 -13.01
CA GLY A 44 -2.82 28.51 -14.05
C GLY A 44 -4.00 27.56 -14.31
N THR A 45 -4.25 26.57 -13.45
CA THR A 45 -5.43 25.71 -13.54
C THR A 45 -6.17 25.64 -12.21
N ASP A 46 -7.51 25.53 -12.26
CA ASP A 46 -8.38 25.41 -11.07
C ASP A 46 -8.46 23.97 -10.53
N ILE A 47 -7.46 23.13 -10.85
CA ILE A 47 -7.49 21.70 -10.55
C ILE A 47 -7.07 21.48 -9.10
N THR A 48 -7.96 20.88 -8.31
CA THR A 48 -7.67 20.51 -6.93
C THR A 48 -6.61 19.41 -6.86
N ILE A 49 -5.84 19.41 -5.77
CA ILE A 49 -4.84 18.36 -5.46
C ILE A 49 -5.47 16.96 -5.53
N GLU A 50 -6.68 16.82 -5.01
CA GLU A 50 -7.40 15.54 -4.96
C GLU A 50 -7.81 15.03 -6.35
N GLU A 51 -8.33 15.91 -7.20
CA GLU A 51 -8.67 15.58 -8.58
C GLU A 51 -7.44 15.17 -9.40
N ALA A 52 -6.34 15.91 -9.26
CA ALA A 52 -5.07 15.58 -9.88
C ALA A 52 -4.62 14.16 -9.50
N TRP A 53 -4.67 13.83 -8.20
CA TRP A 53 -4.32 12.51 -7.71
C TRP A 53 -5.30 11.43 -8.16
N LYS A 54 -6.60 11.72 -8.26
CA LYS A 54 -7.61 10.81 -8.78
C LYS A 54 -7.32 10.43 -10.24
N ARG A 55 -6.99 11.42 -11.09
CA ARG A 55 -6.58 11.17 -12.49
C ARG A 55 -5.32 10.31 -12.58
N ARG A 56 -4.32 10.56 -11.72
CA ARG A 56 -3.09 9.75 -11.65
C ARG A 56 -3.34 8.30 -11.20
N ILE A 57 -4.25 8.10 -10.23
CA ILE A 57 -4.59 6.76 -9.74
C ILE A 57 -5.33 5.96 -10.82
N GLN A 58 -6.21 6.61 -11.58
CA GLN A 58 -6.97 5.97 -12.65
C GLN A 58 -6.09 5.34 -13.72
N LEU A 59 -4.91 5.91 -14.02
CA LEU A 59 -3.94 5.32 -14.94
C LEU A 59 -3.33 4.00 -14.45
N ARG A 60 -3.33 3.74 -13.14
CA ARG A 60 -2.82 2.48 -12.57
C ARG A 60 -3.87 1.37 -12.57
N GLN A 61 -5.12 1.66 -12.92
CA GLN A 61 -6.13 0.64 -13.08
C GLN A 61 -5.81 -0.17 -14.35
N PRO A 62 -5.69 -1.51 -14.26
CA PRO A 62 -5.39 -2.33 -15.42
C PRO A 62 -6.50 -2.17 -16.46
N LYS A 63 -6.13 -1.88 -17.70
CA LYS A 63 -7.02 -1.88 -18.86
C LYS A 63 -6.69 -3.07 -19.75
N LEU A 64 -7.69 -3.59 -20.46
CA LEU A 64 -7.43 -4.60 -21.48
C LEU A 64 -6.66 -3.96 -22.65
N GLN A 65 -5.69 -4.69 -23.19
CA GLN A 65 -4.81 -4.20 -24.25
C GLN A 65 -5.57 -3.81 -25.53
N CYS A 66 -6.71 -4.45 -25.80
CA CYS A 66 -7.59 -4.12 -26.93
C CYS A 66 -8.25 -2.74 -26.80
N ASP A 67 -8.44 -2.25 -25.57
CA ASP A 67 -9.12 -0.99 -25.28
C ASP A 67 -8.11 0.17 -25.14
N GLU A 68 -6.82 -0.14 -25.21
CA GLU A 68 -5.73 0.82 -25.07
C GLU A 68 -5.47 1.53 -26.40
N GLN A 69 -6.02 2.73 -26.55
CA GLN A 69 -5.67 3.62 -27.66
C GLN A 69 -4.30 4.26 -27.39
N ILE A 70 -3.26 3.79 -28.08
CA ILE A 70 -1.91 4.38 -28.02
C ILE A 70 -1.94 5.76 -28.68
N ARG A 71 -1.74 6.82 -27.90
CA ARG A 71 -1.64 8.19 -28.44
C ARG A 71 -0.23 8.41 -29.04
N PRO A 72 -0.11 9.11 -30.17
CA PRO A 72 1.20 9.45 -30.73
C PRO A 72 1.96 10.37 -29.75
N LYS A 73 3.30 10.20 -29.66
CA LYS A 73 4.15 11.04 -28.81
C LYS A 73 4.16 12.47 -29.35
N LEU A 74 3.71 13.43 -28.55
CA LEU A 74 3.62 14.86 -28.91
C LEU A 74 4.82 15.70 -28.43
N TYR A 75 5.92 15.05 -28.02
CA TYR A 75 7.06 15.71 -27.39
C TYR A 75 8.38 15.28 -28.02
N TYR A 76 9.35 16.20 -28.02
CA TYR A 76 10.73 15.94 -28.42
C TYR A 76 11.49 15.32 -27.25
N ALA A 77 11.38 14.00 -27.10
CA ALA A 77 12.42 13.26 -26.39
C ALA A 77 13.46 12.84 -27.43
N PRO A 78 14.75 13.16 -27.26
CA PRO A 78 15.76 12.53 -28.10
C PRO A 78 15.57 11.01 -27.95
N GLU A 79 15.56 10.31 -29.07
CA GLU A 79 15.31 8.87 -29.04
C GLU A 79 16.38 8.21 -28.18
N TRP A 80 15.95 7.43 -27.19
CA TRP A 80 16.89 6.62 -26.45
C TRP A 80 17.30 5.47 -27.36
N ASP A 81 18.40 5.66 -28.08
CA ASP A 81 19.00 4.64 -28.93
C ASP A 81 19.31 3.41 -28.07
N LEU A 82 18.45 2.38 -28.18
CA LEU A 82 18.58 1.08 -27.50
C LEU A 82 19.76 0.25 -28.03
N GLU A 83 20.72 0.86 -28.72
CA GLU A 83 21.88 0.21 -29.29
C GLU A 83 23.20 0.88 -28.88
N LYS A 84 23.15 2.15 -28.44
CA LYS A 84 24.33 2.96 -28.13
C LYS A 84 24.42 3.26 -26.64
N ARG A 85 25.64 3.34 -26.12
CA ARG A 85 25.89 3.95 -24.81
C ARG A 85 25.68 5.46 -24.93
N HIS A 86 24.83 6.03 -24.08
CA HIS A 86 24.52 7.46 -24.09
C HIS A 86 25.62 8.32 -23.42
N ASP A 87 26.65 7.73 -22.85
CA ASP A 87 27.75 8.46 -22.20
C ASP A 87 28.80 9.00 -23.20
N GLY A 88 28.64 8.73 -24.50
CA GLY A 88 29.60 9.13 -25.54
C GLY A 88 30.93 8.36 -25.50
N VAL A 89 31.07 7.41 -24.58
CA VAL A 89 32.21 6.50 -24.46
C VAL A 89 31.96 5.28 -25.35
N GLU A 90 32.83 5.05 -26.33
CA GLU A 90 32.82 3.83 -27.13
C GLU A 90 33.00 2.61 -26.23
N GLY A 91 31.99 1.74 -26.18
CA GLY A 91 32.00 0.52 -25.39
C GLY A 91 30.73 -0.30 -25.57
N GLU A 92 30.82 -1.61 -25.33
CA GLU A 92 29.71 -2.55 -25.49
C GLU A 92 28.52 -2.15 -24.62
N ALA A 93 27.35 -1.93 -25.21
CA ALA A 93 26.13 -1.62 -24.48
C ALA A 93 25.89 -2.66 -23.35
N HIS A 94 25.35 -2.25 -22.20
CA HIS A 94 24.93 -3.18 -21.14
C HIS A 94 24.15 -4.35 -21.76
N PRO A 95 24.41 -5.62 -21.41
CA PRO A 95 23.87 -6.80 -22.11
C PRO A 95 22.34 -6.95 -22.08
N MET A 96 21.64 -6.03 -21.43
CA MET A 96 20.18 -5.97 -21.31
C MET A 96 19.57 -4.82 -22.13
N ILE A 97 20.35 -4.09 -22.93
CA ILE A 97 19.90 -2.90 -23.64
C ILE A 97 18.89 -3.22 -24.77
N GLY A 98 18.95 -4.41 -25.35
CA GLY A 98 17.92 -4.92 -26.30
C GLY A 98 16.65 -5.46 -25.64
N GLN A 99 16.62 -5.59 -24.31
CA GLN A 99 15.41 -5.90 -23.55
C GLN A 99 14.88 -4.59 -22.98
N ASN A 100 13.57 -4.32 -23.04
CA ASN A 100 12.97 -3.07 -22.54
C ASN A 100 12.98 -2.99 -20.99
N VAL A 101 14.16 -3.13 -20.39
CA VAL A 101 14.43 -3.21 -18.96
C VAL A 101 14.99 -1.86 -18.49
N MET A 102 14.60 -1.45 -17.28
CA MET A 102 15.06 -0.19 -16.71
C MET A 102 16.51 -0.29 -16.23
N THR A 103 17.42 0.43 -16.87
CA THR A 103 18.82 0.56 -16.46
C THR A 103 19.05 1.89 -15.71
N PRO A 104 20.07 1.99 -14.83
CA PRO A 104 20.44 3.26 -14.18
C PRO A 104 20.72 4.39 -15.17
N GLU A 105 21.41 4.08 -16.27
CA GLU A 105 21.68 5.02 -17.37
C GLU A 105 20.38 5.57 -17.98
N LYS A 106 19.45 4.68 -18.36
CA LYS A 106 18.13 5.05 -18.89
C LYS A 106 17.34 5.88 -17.89
N TRP A 107 17.46 5.60 -16.59
CA TRP A 107 16.78 6.38 -15.56
C TRP A 107 17.36 7.80 -15.42
N ASN A 108 18.69 7.92 -15.45
CA ASN A 108 19.36 9.23 -15.39
C ASN A 108 19.09 10.07 -16.64
N TYR A 109 18.91 9.42 -17.79
CA TYR A 109 18.57 10.07 -19.05
C TYR A 109 17.27 10.87 -19.01
N TYR A 110 16.26 10.42 -18.25
CA TYR A 110 15.00 11.17 -18.15
C TYR A 110 15.19 12.61 -17.63
N ASN A 111 16.29 12.91 -16.91
CA ASN A 111 16.61 14.29 -16.50
C ASN A 111 17.07 15.19 -17.66
N LYS A 112 17.53 14.61 -18.78
CA LYS A 112 17.98 15.34 -19.97
C LYS A 112 16.82 15.65 -20.94
N VAL A 113 15.65 15.05 -20.72
CA VAL A 113 14.49 15.22 -21.60
C VAL A 113 13.92 16.63 -21.40
N VAL A 114 13.86 17.39 -22.49
CA VAL A 114 13.30 18.75 -22.52
C VAL A 114 11.89 18.69 -23.09
N TRP A 115 10.94 19.24 -22.34
CA TRP A 115 9.53 19.31 -22.74
C TRP A 115 9.22 20.64 -23.40
N PRO A 116 8.27 20.69 -24.35
CA PRO A 116 7.81 21.97 -24.88
C PRO A 116 7.15 22.81 -23.77
N PRO A 117 7.17 24.14 -23.87
CA PRO A 117 6.48 25.02 -22.92
C PRO A 117 5.00 24.64 -22.79
N ASN A 118 4.47 24.66 -21.56
CA ASN A 118 3.08 24.30 -21.24
C ASN A 118 2.63 22.90 -21.69
N TYR A 119 3.57 21.94 -21.74
CA TYR A 119 3.24 20.56 -22.08
C TYR A 119 2.22 19.97 -21.10
N VAL A 120 1.11 19.48 -21.66
CA VAL A 120 0.06 18.75 -20.94
C VAL A 120 0.23 17.27 -21.25
N SER A 121 0.37 16.46 -20.21
CA SER A 121 0.47 15.01 -20.38
C SER A 121 -0.83 14.46 -21.00
N PRO A 122 -0.77 13.76 -22.15
CA PRO A 122 -1.95 13.20 -22.80
C PRO A 122 -2.71 12.19 -21.95
N GLU A 123 -2.01 11.54 -21.02
CA GLU A 123 -2.58 10.50 -20.16
C GLU A 123 -3.39 11.09 -19.01
N THR A 124 -2.84 12.08 -18.30
CA THR A 124 -3.51 12.70 -17.15
C THR A 124 -4.33 13.93 -17.52
N GLY A 125 -4.08 14.55 -18.68
CA GLY A 125 -4.64 15.86 -19.04
C GLY A 125 -4.14 16.98 -18.12
N LEU A 126 -3.05 16.77 -17.39
CA LEU A 126 -2.45 17.71 -16.44
C LEU A 126 -1.16 18.29 -17.03
N PRO A 127 -0.81 19.56 -16.71
CA PRO A 127 0.51 20.08 -17.01
C PRO A 127 1.57 19.14 -16.42
N LEU A 128 2.72 19.02 -17.07
CA LEU A 128 3.81 18.24 -16.51
C LEU A 128 4.52 19.04 -15.42
N LEU A 129 4.58 18.51 -14.20
CA LEU A 129 5.37 19.09 -13.11
C LEU A 129 6.85 18.79 -13.32
N ARG A 130 7.72 19.55 -12.65
CA ARG A 130 9.15 19.23 -12.64
C ARG A 130 9.36 17.89 -11.97
N GLN A 131 10.23 17.08 -12.56
CA GLN A 131 10.53 15.72 -12.10
C GLN A 131 12.02 15.55 -11.92
N VAL A 132 12.40 14.80 -10.90
CA VAL A 132 13.80 14.48 -10.59
C VAL A 132 13.96 12.98 -10.59
N TYR A 133 14.81 12.48 -11.48
CA TYR A 133 15.16 11.07 -11.56
C TYR A 133 16.54 10.85 -10.92
N TYR A 134 16.57 10.03 -9.88
CA TYR A 134 17.78 9.65 -9.18
C TYR A 134 17.87 8.13 -9.02
N CYS A 135 19.07 7.58 -9.20
CA CYS A 135 19.36 6.18 -8.99
C CYS A 135 20.58 6.01 -8.08
N ARG A 136 20.52 5.05 -7.16
CA ARG A 136 21.68 4.56 -6.41
C ARG A 136 22.01 3.14 -6.87
N GLU A 137 23.20 2.97 -7.42
CA GLU A 137 23.63 1.73 -8.05
C GLU A 137 24.33 0.77 -7.08
N SER A 138 24.28 -0.53 -7.41
CA SER A 138 25.12 -1.58 -6.82
C SER A 138 25.10 -1.61 -5.29
N VAL A 139 23.91 -1.52 -4.70
CA VAL A 139 23.72 -1.54 -3.25
C VAL A 139 23.57 -2.97 -2.74
N HIS A 140 24.34 -3.36 -1.73
CA HIS A 140 24.17 -4.65 -1.07
C HIS A 140 22.95 -4.68 -0.12
N CYS A 141 21.80 -5.09 -0.66
CA CYS A 141 20.56 -5.26 0.08
C CYS A 141 19.64 -6.32 -0.56
N SER A 142 18.70 -6.85 0.22
CA SER A 142 17.66 -7.73 -0.31
C SER A 142 16.57 -6.91 -1.02
N PRO A 143 16.18 -7.25 -2.27
CA PRO A 143 15.14 -6.55 -3.01
C PRO A 143 13.82 -6.47 -2.23
N LYS A 144 13.40 -7.56 -1.58
CA LYS A 144 12.16 -7.61 -0.80
C LYS A 144 12.18 -6.63 0.39
N ARG A 145 13.30 -6.54 1.09
CA ARG A 145 13.44 -5.64 2.24
C ARG A 145 13.48 -4.18 1.79
N MET A 146 14.13 -3.91 0.66
CA MET A 146 14.14 -2.56 0.08
C MET A 146 12.76 -2.18 -0.47
N PHE A 147 12.03 -3.11 -1.09
CA PHE A 147 10.69 -2.86 -1.62
C PHE A 147 9.73 -2.39 -0.52
N MET A 148 9.78 -3.02 0.66
CA MET A 148 9.03 -2.57 1.83
C MET A 148 9.38 -1.15 2.27
N ALA A 149 10.66 -0.77 2.19
CA ALA A 149 11.10 0.59 2.50
C ALA A 149 10.64 1.60 1.44
N CYS A 150 10.69 1.25 0.16
CA CYS A 150 10.16 2.08 -0.93
C CYS A 150 8.65 2.29 -0.81
N HIS A 151 7.90 1.25 -0.47
CA HIS A 151 6.45 1.33 -0.30
C HIS A 151 6.04 2.18 0.92
N LEU A 152 6.89 2.22 1.96
CA LEU A 152 6.69 3.08 3.13
C LEU A 152 6.73 4.57 2.75
N VAL A 153 7.68 4.96 1.90
CA VAL A 153 7.86 6.38 1.51
C VAL A 153 7.03 6.81 0.31
N TRP A 154 6.45 5.86 -0.41
CA TRP A 154 5.65 6.14 -1.60
C TRP A 154 4.61 7.22 -1.28
N ARG A 155 4.43 8.24 -2.13
CA ARG A 155 3.45 9.32 -1.97
C ARG A 155 3.57 10.14 -0.68
N LEU A 156 4.70 10.12 0.01
CA LEU A 156 4.98 11.06 1.09
C LEU A 156 5.78 12.24 0.55
N ASN A 157 5.67 13.38 1.22
CA ASN A 157 6.61 14.49 0.99
C ASN A 157 8.03 14.02 1.34
N VAL A 158 9.04 14.56 0.65
CA VAL A 158 10.42 14.09 0.79
C VAL A 158 10.93 14.23 2.22
N ASP A 159 10.59 15.33 2.90
CA ASP A 159 11.01 15.59 4.28
C ASP A 159 10.32 14.63 5.27
N GLU A 160 9.02 14.38 5.11
CA GLU A 160 8.29 13.37 5.89
C GLU A 160 8.86 11.96 5.67
N ALA A 161 9.14 11.61 4.41
CA ALA A 161 9.73 10.33 4.04
C ALA A 161 11.10 10.13 4.69
N MET A 162 11.97 11.14 4.69
CA MET A 162 13.27 11.06 5.35
C MET A 162 13.14 10.81 6.85
N GLU A 163 12.16 11.45 7.49
CA GLU A 163 11.92 11.29 8.93
C GLU A 163 11.33 9.92 9.27
N GLN A 164 10.36 9.43 8.49
CA GLN A 164 9.82 8.07 8.64
C GLN A 164 10.92 6.99 8.47
N LEU A 165 11.84 7.19 7.52
CA LEU A 165 12.96 6.28 7.33
C LEU A 165 13.98 6.36 8.47
N ARG A 166 14.17 7.54 9.08
CA ARG A 166 15.05 7.73 10.25
C ARG A 166 14.56 6.90 11.44
N LEU A 167 13.25 6.82 11.65
CA LEU A 167 12.63 6.13 12.79
C LEU A 167 12.77 4.60 12.73
N GLN A 168 12.69 4.00 11.54
CA GLN A 168 12.61 2.53 11.39
C GLN A 168 13.91 1.75 11.69
N ARG A 169 15.07 2.42 11.89
CA ARG A 169 16.39 1.82 12.22
C ARG A 169 16.79 0.55 11.41
N LYS A 170 16.31 0.40 10.17
CA LYS A 170 16.65 -0.72 9.26
C LYS A 170 17.71 -0.30 8.25
N LYS A 171 18.63 -1.22 7.89
CA LYS A 171 19.67 -0.97 6.86
C LYS A 171 19.08 -0.43 5.54
N ALA A 172 17.97 -1.02 5.08
CA ALA A 172 17.29 -0.56 3.86
C ALA A 172 16.81 0.90 3.98
N CYS A 173 16.22 1.27 5.12
CA CYS A 173 15.76 2.63 5.36
C CYS A 173 16.91 3.63 5.43
N MET A 174 18.04 3.28 6.05
CA MET A 174 19.23 4.14 6.08
C MET A 174 19.76 4.44 4.67
N ILE A 175 19.81 3.42 3.82
CA ILE A 175 20.28 3.54 2.43
C ILE A 175 19.31 4.40 1.60
N LEU A 176 18.00 4.15 1.73
CA LEU A 176 16.97 4.88 1.00
C LEU A 176 16.91 6.34 1.44
N ARG A 177 17.09 6.61 2.73
CA ARG A 177 17.19 7.98 3.26
C ARG A 177 18.35 8.73 2.63
N GLN A 178 19.52 8.09 2.53
CA GLN A 178 20.67 8.69 1.86
C GLN A 178 20.37 8.98 0.39
N ALA A 179 19.72 8.05 -0.32
CA ALA A 179 19.32 8.25 -1.71
C ALA A 179 18.34 9.44 -1.88
N LEU A 180 17.41 9.64 -0.94
CA LEU A 180 16.52 10.81 -0.95
C LEU A 180 17.26 12.12 -0.67
N VAL A 181 18.23 12.12 0.24
CA VAL A 181 19.09 13.29 0.50
C VAL A 181 19.88 13.67 -0.75
N ASP A 182 20.47 12.69 -1.43
CA ASP A 182 21.26 12.92 -2.64
C ASP A 182 20.35 13.39 -3.80
N ALA A 183 19.14 12.84 -3.92
CA ALA A 183 18.14 13.31 -4.87
C ALA A 183 17.70 14.77 -4.60
N LYS A 184 17.51 15.16 -3.33
CA LYS A 184 17.17 16.53 -2.93
C LYS A 184 18.29 17.52 -3.32
N LYS A 185 19.55 17.12 -3.13
CA LYS A 185 20.71 17.92 -3.57
C LYS A 185 20.78 18.06 -5.10
N LYS A 186 20.51 16.96 -5.82
CA LYS A 186 20.45 16.97 -7.28
C LYS A 186 19.37 17.91 -7.81
N ALA A 187 18.20 17.92 -7.15
CA ALA A 187 17.07 18.79 -7.48
C ALA A 187 17.42 20.28 -7.40
N SER A 188 18.15 20.70 -6.35
CA SER A 188 18.55 22.11 -6.19
C SER A 188 19.71 22.50 -7.10
N ALA A 189 20.67 21.60 -7.32
CA ALA A 189 21.89 21.89 -8.07
C ALA A 189 21.69 21.85 -9.59
N GLU A 190 21.09 20.78 -10.13
CA GLU A 190 21.04 20.53 -11.58
C GLU A 190 19.73 21.00 -12.21
N LEU A 191 18.60 20.78 -11.54
CA LEU A 191 17.25 21.02 -12.08
C LEU A 191 16.65 22.35 -11.62
N HIS A 192 17.41 23.10 -10.82
CA HIS A 192 17.07 24.45 -10.32
C HIS A 192 15.65 24.53 -9.75
N ILE A 193 15.30 23.58 -8.88
CA ILE A 193 14.05 23.60 -8.13
C ILE A 193 14.23 24.52 -6.92
N GLU A 194 13.38 25.55 -6.81
CA GLU A 194 13.45 26.57 -5.76
C GLU A 194 13.22 25.99 -4.37
N PHE A 195 12.22 25.10 -4.25
CA PHE A 195 11.82 24.49 -2.98
C PHE A 195 11.91 22.96 -3.05
N PRO A 196 13.10 22.36 -2.80
CA PRO A 196 13.25 20.90 -2.80
C PRO A 196 12.47 20.19 -1.67
N SER A 197 11.99 20.95 -0.68
CA SER A 197 11.14 20.44 0.41
C SER A 197 9.69 20.18 -0.05
N ASP A 198 9.21 20.95 -1.03
CA ASP A 198 7.85 20.83 -1.57
C ASP A 198 7.76 19.73 -2.64
N MET A 199 8.70 18.79 -2.65
CA MET A 199 8.67 17.62 -3.53
C MET A 199 8.12 16.42 -2.78
N HIS A 200 7.44 15.53 -3.51
CA HIS A 200 6.98 14.24 -2.99
C HIS A 200 7.57 13.06 -3.77
N VAL A 201 7.61 11.91 -3.12
CA VAL A 201 8.09 10.66 -3.71
C VAL A 201 6.99 10.07 -4.59
N ALA A 202 7.05 10.32 -5.90
CA ALA A 202 6.06 9.80 -6.85
C ALA A 202 6.23 8.29 -7.07
N GLU A 203 7.47 7.85 -7.29
CA GLU A 203 7.83 6.45 -7.49
C GLU A 203 9.15 6.12 -6.81
N ALA A 204 9.18 4.99 -6.13
CA ALA A 204 10.40 4.41 -5.60
C ALA A 204 10.33 2.90 -5.74
N PHE A 205 11.36 2.29 -6.34
CA PHE A 205 11.41 0.84 -6.48
C PHE A 205 12.85 0.33 -6.55
N PRO A 206 13.10 -0.88 -6.03
CA PRO A 206 14.37 -1.57 -6.22
C PRO A 206 14.31 -2.54 -7.40
N ILE A 207 15.36 -2.59 -8.20
CA ILE A 207 15.58 -3.65 -9.19
C ILE A 207 16.81 -4.46 -8.78
N GLN A 208 16.72 -5.78 -8.87
CA GLN A 208 17.85 -6.65 -8.61
C GLN A 208 18.88 -6.52 -9.74
N CYS A 209 20.16 -6.32 -9.39
CA CYS A 209 21.26 -6.25 -10.35
C CYS A 209 22.19 -7.45 -10.19
N GLN A 210 23.49 -7.22 -9.99
CA GLN A 210 24.49 -8.27 -9.88
C GLN A 210 24.23 -9.21 -8.69
N ILE A 211 24.34 -10.51 -8.91
CA ILE A 211 24.29 -11.52 -7.85
C ILE A 211 25.67 -12.16 -7.73
N VAL A 212 26.40 -11.79 -6.68
CA VAL A 212 27.67 -12.45 -6.37
C VAL A 212 27.37 -13.75 -5.65
N LYS A 213 27.89 -14.86 -6.19
CA LYS A 213 27.74 -16.19 -5.59
C LYS A 213 28.97 -16.48 -4.73
N GLY A 214 28.76 -16.88 -3.49
CA GLY A 214 29.79 -17.41 -2.61
C GLY A 214 29.46 -18.83 -2.18
N TYR A 215 30.47 -19.60 -1.77
CA TYR A 215 30.28 -20.95 -1.26
C TYR A 215 30.30 -20.92 0.27
N ARG A 216 29.28 -21.51 0.90
CA ARG A 216 29.23 -21.74 2.34
C ARG A 216 29.45 -23.22 2.59
N ARG A 217 30.53 -23.55 3.31
CA ARG A 217 30.82 -24.92 3.74
C ARG A 217 29.96 -25.24 4.96
N HIS A 218 29.34 -26.40 4.94
CA HIS A 218 28.61 -26.99 6.05
C HIS A 218 29.33 -28.25 6.52
N ALA A 219 28.91 -28.79 7.67
CA ALA A 219 29.42 -30.07 8.15
C ALA A 219 29.17 -31.19 7.13
N ARG A 220 30.01 -32.24 7.18
CA ARG A 220 29.95 -33.41 6.27
C ARG A 220 30.14 -33.04 4.80
N GLU A 221 31.08 -32.14 4.51
CA GLU A 221 31.48 -31.74 3.15
C GLU A 221 30.34 -31.17 2.27
N ARG A 222 29.20 -30.82 2.86
CA ARG A 222 28.10 -30.19 2.13
C ARG A 222 28.45 -28.74 1.85
N ILE A 223 28.31 -28.32 0.59
CA ILE A 223 28.56 -26.93 0.17
C ILE A 223 27.25 -26.33 -0.33
N THR A 224 26.88 -25.15 0.16
CA THR A 224 25.71 -24.40 -0.28
C THR A 224 26.11 -23.09 -0.90
N ILE A 225 25.51 -22.75 -2.05
CA ILE A 225 25.78 -21.49 -2.75
C ILE A 225 24.99 -20.36 -2.08
N THR A 226 25.70 -19.46 -1.40
CA THR A 226 25.15 -18.22 -0.84
C THR A 226 25.10 -17.16 -1.93
N ARG A 227 23.95 -16.49 -2.08
CA ARG A 227 23.73 -15.47 -3.12
C ARG A 227 23.72 -14.08 -2.47
N TYR A 228 24.80 -13.33 -2.64
CA TYR A 228 24.89 -11.92 -2.27
C TYR A 228 24.22 -11.09 -3.35
N ARG A 229 22.96 -10.72 -3.08
CA ARG A 229 22.16 -9.90 -3.98
C ARG A 229 22.56 -8.44 -3.85
N TYR A 230 22.80 -7.80 -4.99
CA TYR A 230 22.88 -6.35 -5.12
C TYR A 230 21.63 -5.83 -5.80
N ILE A 231 21.29 -4.58 -5.51
CA ILE A 231 20.13 -3.89 -6.06
C ILE A 231 20.51 -2.48 -6.53
N ASN A 232 19.77 -2.01 -7.52
CA ASN A 232 19.73 -0.60 -7.91
C ASN A 232 18.43 -0.02 -7.35
N ILE A 233 18.52 1.15 -6.73
CA ILE A 233 17.38 1.84 -6.11
C ILE A 233 17.03 3.03 -6.99
N PHE A 234 15.80 3.05 -7.49
CA PHE A 234 15.29 4.11 -8.34
C PHE A 234 14.31 4.97 -7.55
N VAL A 235 14.47 6.28 -7.66
CA VAL A 235 13.60 7.28 -7.05
C VAL A 235 13.22 8.29 -8.13
N ARG A 236 11.92 8.56 -8.25
CA ARG A 236 11.36 9.70 -8.97
C ARG A 236 10.69 10.63 -7.98
N LEU A 237 11.16 11.88 -7.93
CA LEU A 237 10.53 12.95 -7.18
C LEU A 237 9.75 13.83 -8.15
N GLU A 238 8.57 14.27 -7.74
CA GLU A 238 7.77 15.23 -8.50
C GLU A 238 7.53 16.46 -7.61
N GLU A 239 7.50 17.63 -8.22
CA GLU A 239 7.18 18.88 -7.55
C GLU A 239 5.73 18.88 -7.05
N GLY A 240 5.49 19.58 -5.94
CA GLY A 240 4.20 19.75 -5.28
C GLY A 240 3.92 18.71 -4.20
N ASP A 241 2.82 18.92 -3.47
CA ASP A 241 2.48 18.13 -2.31
C ASP A 241 1.97 16.72 -2.65
N GLY A 242 2.42 15.75 -1.85
CA GLY A 242 1.90 14.40 -1.87
C GLY A 242 0.43 14.36 -1.45
N PRO A 243 -0.30 13.30 -1.83
CA PRO A 243 -1.67 13.12 -1.37
C PRO A 243 -1.64 12.83 0.14
N PRO A 244 -2.57 13.40 0.93
CA PRO A 244 -2.59 13.19 2.37
C PRO A 244 -2.72 11.71 2.70
N MET A 245 -2.00 11.27 3.73
CA MET A 245 -1.93 9.84 4.11
C MET A 245 -3.30 9.24 4.42
N LYS A 246 -4.22 10.04 4.98
CA LYS A 246 -5.61 9.63 5.31
C LYS A 246 -6.37 9.11 4.10
N ASN A 247 -6.18 9.69 2.92
CA ASN A 247 -6.98 9.39 1.72
C ASN A 247 -6.40 8.25 0.88
N ARG A 248 -5.28 7.65 1.30
CA ARG A 248 -4.56 6.67 0.48
C ARG A 248 -5.21 5.30 0.43
N TRP A 249 -5.80 4.87 1.53
CA TRP A 249 -6.39 3.53 1.71
C TRP A 249 -7.72 3.60 2.42
N LEU A 250 -8.56 4.58 2.07
CA LEU A 250 -9.89 4.62 2.63
C LEU A 250 -10.65 3.39 2.12
N PRO A 251 -11.12 2.49 3.01
CA PRO A 251 -11.96 1.38 2.57
C PRO A 251 -13.22 1.98 1.95
N LYS A 252 -13.62 1.45 0.79
CA LYS A 252 -14.85 1.88 0.10
C LYS A 252 -16.06 1.72 1.01
N ASN A 253 -16.90 2.73 1.08
CA ASN A 253 -18.15 2.69 1.83
C ASN A 253 -19.16 1.73 1.17
N GLY A 254 -20.24 1.37 1.85
CA GLY A 254 -21.32 0.55 1.30
C GLY A 254 -21.94 1.18 0.04
N TRP A 255 -22.10 2.50 0.03
CA TRP A 255 -22.57 3.27 -1.11
C TRP A 255 -21.61 3.20 -2.31
N ASP A 256 -20.31 3.39 -2.09
CA ASP A 256 -19.30 3.27 -3.15
C ASP A 256 -19.31 1.87 -3.78
N LYS A 257 -19.47 0.83 -2.95
CA LYS A 257 -19.60 -0.56 -3.42
C LYS A 257 -20.88 -0.77 -4.24
N MET A 258 -21.99 -0.14 -3.85
CA MET A 258 -23.24 -0.16 -4.59
C MET A 258 -23.09 0.52 -5.95
N GLU A 259 -22.40 1.66 -6.01
CA GLU A 259 -22.11 2.37 -7.27
C GLU A 259 -21.21 1.53 -8.20
N ASP A 260 -20.14 0.94 -7.67
CA ASP A 260 -19.29 0.02 -8.42
C ASP A 260 -20.10 -1.17 -8.97
N TYR A 261 -21.05 -1.70 -8.18
CA TYR A 261 -21.91 -2.80 -8.59
C TYR A 261 -22.89 -2.39 -9.70
N TYR A 262 -23.51 -1.21 -9.59
CA TYR A 262 -24.34 -0.66 -10.66
C TYR A 262 -23.54 -0.38 -11.93
N LYS A 263 -22.31 0.12 -11.79
CA LYS A 263 -21.40 0.32 -12.91
C LYS A 263 -21.11 -1.01 -13.61
N TYR A 264 -20.77 -2.05 -12.86
CA TYR A 264 -20.60 -3.42 -13.39
C TYR A 264 -21.83 -3.93 -14.14
N LEU A 265 -23.04 -3.74 -13.59
CA LEU A 265 -24.29 -4.16 -14.25
C LEU A 265 -24.55 -3.38 -15.54
N ARG A 266 -24.23 -2.07 -15.58
CA ARG A 266 -24.40 -1.21 -16.76
C ARG A 266 -23.38 -1.49 -17.86
N GLU A 267 -22.15 -1.83 -17.49
CA GLU A 267 -21.05 -2.13 -18.43
C GLU A 267 -21.15 -3.54 -19.03
N ARG A 268 -22.02 -4.40 -18.49
CA ARG A 268 -22.18 -5.77 -18.96
C ARG A 268 -22.81 -5.81 -20.37
N SER A 269 -21.99 -6.11 -21.37
CA SER A 269 -22.44 -6.41 -22.74
C SER A 269 -22.59 -7.92 -22.99
N ILE A 270 -23.48 -8.30 -23.91
CA ILE A 270 -23.56 -9.69 -24.39
C ILE A 270 -22.39 -9.93 -25.34
N GLU A 271 -21.46 -10.82 -24.96
CA GLU A 271 -20.34 -11.20 -25.80
C GLU A 271 -20.79 -12.26 -26.82
N TYR A 272 -20.99 -11.86 -28.07
CA TYR A 272 -21.20 -12.80 -29.17
C TYR A 272 -19.85 -13.32 -29.65
N LYS A 273 -19.55 -14.60 -29.40
CA LYS A 273 -18.39 -15.26 -30.00
C LYS A 273 -18.58 -15.30 -31.51
N LYS A 274 -17.91 -14.43 -32.26
CA LYS A 274 -17.76 -14.59 -33.71
C LYS A 274 -17.04 -15.92 -33.96
N SER A 275 -17.76 -16.89 -34.51
CA SER A 275 -17.16 -18.09 -35.09
C SER A 275 -16.14 -17.64 -36.14
N LYS A 276 -14.94 -18.24 -36.11
CA LYS A 276 -13.80 -18.00 -37.01
C LYS A 276 -14.29 -17.68 -38.43
N SER A 277 -14.19 -16.43 -38.87
CA SER A 277 -14.28 -16.12 -40.28
C SER A 277 -13.00 -16.60 -40.96
N PHE A 278 -13.22 -17.44 -41.96
CA PHE A 278 -12.22 -18.04 -42.84
C PHE A 278 -11.42 -16.93 -43.52
N ARG A 279 -10.12 -16.82 -43.22
CA ARG A 279 -9.23 -15.89 -43.92
C ARG A 279 -8.84 -16.53 -45.25
N MET A 280 -9.57 -16.24 -46.32
CA MET A 280 -9.13 -16.57 -47.69
C MET A 280 -8.02 -15.62 -48.09
N THR A 281 -6.82 -16.16 -48.25
CA THR A 281 -5.68 -15.51 -48.89
C THR A 281 -5.92 -15.52 -50.41
N LEU A 282 -6.16 -14.35 -51.02
CA LEU A 282 -6.11 -14.22 -52.47
C LEU A 282 -4.63 -14.17 -52.91
N GLY A 283 -4.16 -15.32 -53.39
CA GLY A 283 -2.97 -15.42 -54.22
C GLY A 283 -3.33 -15.16 -55.68
N SER A 284 -2.50 -14.37 -56.34
CA SER A 284 -2.49 -14.04 -57.77
C SER A 284 -2.49 -15.25 -58.69
N GLY A 285 -3.21 -15.18 -59.82
CA GLY A 285 -2.90 -15.97 -61.02
C GLY A 285 -4.09 -16.38 -61.89
N GLU A 286 -4.31 -15.60 -62.96
CA GLU A 286 -4.73 -16.02 -64.31
C GLU A 286 -6.15 -16.51 -64.64
N GLU A 287 -6.53 -16.17 -65.87
CA GLU A 287 -7.85 -16.17 -66.51
C GLU A 287 -8.43 -17.57 -66.76
N SER A 288 -9.76 -17.70 -66.66
CA SER A 288 -10.59 -18.35 -67.70
C SER A 288 -12.08 -18.28 -67.36
N LYS A 289 -12.87 -18.22 -68.44
CA LYS A 289 -14.29 -17.91 -68.54
C LYS A 289 -15.19 -19.09 -68.13
N MET A 290 -16.37 -18.80 -67.58
CA MET A 290 -17.72 -19.19 -68.10
C MET A 290 -18.75 -19.45 -66.99
N ALA A 291 -19.98 -19.03 -67.31
CA ALA A 291 -21.29 -19.55 -66.89
C ALA A 291 -22.03 -18.85 -65.74
N ASP A 292 -23.22 -18.38 -66.11
CA ASP A 292 -24.24 -17.67 -65.35
C ASP A 292 -24.80 -18.45 -64.16
N GLY A 293 -25.08 -17.70 -63.09
CA GLY A 293 -25.82 -18.16 -61.91
C GLY A 293 -26.12 -16.96 -61.00
N PHE A 294 -27.20 -16.25 -61.33
CA PHE A 294 -27.74 -15.17 -60.52
C PHE A 294 -28.23 -15.75 -59.18
N VAL A 295 -27.55 -15.41 -58.08
CA VAL A 295 -28.07 -15.51 -56.72
C VAL A 295 -27.87 -14.13 -56.10
N GLU A 296 -28.97 -13.40 -55.95
CA GLU A 296 -29.00 -12.16 -55.17
C GLU A 296 -28.66 -12.50 -53.71
N GLU A 297 -27.44 -12.23 -53.29
CA GLU A 297 -27.14 -12.02 -51.87
C GLU A 297 -27.80 -10.71 -51.46
N GLN A 298 -28.97 -10.82 -50.82
CA GLN A 298 -29.59 -9.71 -50.12
C GLN A 298 -28.78 -9.44 -48.85
N ASP A 299 -27.91 -8.44 -48.91
CA ASP A 299 -27.34 -7.80 -47.73
C ASP A 299 -28.49 -7.19 -46.91
N ILE A 300 -28.83 -7.82 -45.78
CA ILE A 300 -29.84 -7.29 -44.87
C ILE A 300 -29.21 -6.13 -44.10
N ASP A 301 -29.63 -4.91 -44.43
CA ASP A 301 -29.17 -3.68 -43.78
C ASP A 301 -29.45 -3.70 -42.27
N ILE A 302 -28.38 -3.82 -41.48
CA ILE A 302 -28.40 -3.88 -40.01
C ILE A 302 -29.12 -2.66 -39.41
N ALA A 303 -29.09 -1.52 -40.10
CA ALA A 303 -29.79 -0.30 -39.72
C ALA A 303 -31.32 -0.48 -39.74
N GLU A 304 -31.88 -1.13 -40.76
CA GLU A 304 -33.33 -1.33 -40.88
C GLU A 304 -33.86 -2.29 -39.81
N MET A 305 -33.09 -3.32 -39.48
CA MET A 305 -33.41 -4.26 -38.40
C MET A 305 -33.39 -3.57 -37.04
N SER A 306 -32.44 -2.67 -36.78
CA SER A 306 -32.37 -1.90 -35.54
C SER A 306 -33.55 -0.93 -35.38
N ILE A 307 -33.96 -0.26 -36.47
CA ILE A 307 -35.12 0.63 -36.49
C ILE A 307 -36.43 -0.16 -36.28
N SER A 308 -36.52 -1.37 -36.85
CA SER A 308 -37.66 -2.27 -36.65
C SER A 308 -37.78 -2.73 -35.19
N LEU A 309 -36.68 -3.18 -34.58
CA LEU A 309 -36.63 -3.58 -33.17
C LEU A 309 -36.96 -2.43 -32.21
N GLU A 310 -36.54 -1.22 -32.54
CA GLU A 310 -36.80 -0.04 -31.72
C GLU A 310 -38.26 0.41 -31.80
N LYS A 311 -38.89 0.28 -32.98
CA LYS A 311 -40.34 0.46 -33.17
C LYS A 311 -41.13 -0.59 -32.37
N GLU A 312 -40.73 -1.85 -32.44
CA GLU A 312 -41.41 -2.95 -31.74
C GLU A 312 -41.27 -2.84 -30.21
N SER A 313 -40.10 -2.41 -29.72
CA SER A 313 -39.86 -2.09 -28.31
C SER A 313 -40.75 -0.95 -27.80
N ASN A 314 -40.91 0.11 -28.60
CA ASN A 314 -41.76 1.24 -28.24
C ASN A 314 -43.25 0.87 -28.26
N GLU A 315 -43.67 0.00 -29.18
CA GLU A 315 -45.04 -0.48 -29.23
C GLU A 315 -45.37 -1.41 -28.05
N ARG A 316 -44.43 -2.27 -27.65
CA ARG A 316 -44.54 -3.06 -26.41
C ARG A 316 -44.65 -2.17 -25.17
N LYS A 317 -43.88 -1.08 -25.08
CA LYS A 317 -43.96 -0.11 -23.98
C LYS A 317 -45.32 0.59 -23.95
N ARG A 318 -45.90 0.95 -25.10
CA ARG A 318 -47.26 1.53 -25.17
C ARG A 318 -48.32 0.54 -24.69
N ARG A 319 -48.29 -0.71 -25.17
CA ARG A 319 -49.23 -1.77 -24.73
C ARG A 319 -49.13 -2.05 -23.23
N LEU A 320 -47.93 -2.05 -22.66
CA LEU A 320 -47.73 -2.22 -21.21
C LEU A 320 -48.24 -1.02 -20.41
N LYS A 321 -48.10 0.19 -20.95
CA LYS A 321 -48.61 1.40 -20.32
C LYS A 321 -50.14 1.43 -20.32
N GLU A 322 -50.76 1.11 -21.46
CA GLU A 322 -52.22 0.94 -21.57
C GLU A 322 -52.74 -0.17 -20.65
N MET A 323 -52.00 -1.27 -20.51
CA MET A 323 -52.34 -2.34 -19.57
C MET A 323 -52.24 -1.88 -18.10
N CYS A 324 -51.20 -1.10 -17.74
CA CYS A 324 -51.07 -0.50 -16.41
C CYS A 324 -52.16 0.54 -16.12
N GLU A 325 -52.48 1.39 -17.09
CA GLU A 325 -53.54 2.40 -16.97
C GLU A 325 -54.92 1.71 -16.86
N GLY A 326 -55.13 0.60 -17.57
CA GLY A 326 -56.32 -0.25 -17.42
C GLY A 326 -56.45 -0.88 -16.04
N ILE A 327 -55.35 -1.37 -15.47
CA ILE A 327 -55.33 -1.92 -14.09
C ILE A 327 -55.63 -0.81 -13.06
N GLN A 328 -55.11 0.41 -13.25
CA GLN A 328 -55.40 1.56 -12.38
C GLN A 328 -56.86 2.03 -12.48
N HIS A 329 -57.52 1.85 -13.64
CA HIS A 329 -58.93 2.15 -13.81
C HIS A 329 -59.86 1.08 -13.20
N GLU A 330 -59.44 -0.19 -13.12
CA GLU A 330 -60.22 -1.26 -12.47
C GLU A 330 -60.13 -1.24 -10.93
N ASP A 331 -59.04 -0.71 -10.35
CA ASP A 331 -58.85 -0.63 -8.89
C ASP A 331 -59.65 0.50 -8.21
N ASN A 332 -60.29 1.41 -8.96
CA ASN A 332 -61.10 2.51 -8.42
C ASN A 332 -62.61 2.19 -8.27
N GLY A 333 -63.01 0.92 -8.34
CA GLY A 333 -64.42 0.55 -8.30
C GLY A 333 -64.73 -0.86 -7.81
N LYS A 334 -64.41 -1.18 -6.54
CA LYS A 334 -65.26 -1.95 -5.58
C LYS A 334 -64.44 -2.47 -4.39
N GLU A 335 -64.73 -1.93 -3.20
CA GLU A 335 -64.40 -2.55 -1.92
C GLU A 335 -65.43 -3.64 -1.57
N THR A 336 -64.97 -4.87 -1.30
CA THR A 336 -65.31 -5.74 -0.13
C THR A 336 -64.97 -7.21 -0.39
N GLY A 337 -64.29 -7.86 0.56
CA GLY A 337 -64.39 -9.32 0.78
C GLY A 337 -63.16 -10.19 0.43
N SER A 338 -62.38 -10.52 1.46
CA SER A 338 -61.27 -11.49 1.53
C SER A 338 -61.43 -12.80 0.72
N SER A 339 -60.46 -13.11 -0.14
CA SER A 339 -59.79 -14.43 -0.18
C SER A 339 -58.51 -14.36 -1.03
N ASN A 340 -57.36 -14.64 -0.41
CA ASN A 340 -56.06 -14.71 -1.08
C ASN A 340 -56.03 -15.87 -2.09
N LYS A 341 -56.36 -15.59 -3.35
CA LYS A 341 -56.01 -16.46 -4.47
C LYS A 341 -54.67 -16.01 -5.03
N SER A 342 -53.60 -16.65 -4.57
CA SER A 342 -52.31 -16.57 -5.26
C SER A 342 -52.50 -17.04 -6.70
N ILE A 343 -52.18 -16.19 -7.66
CA ILE A 343 -52.23 -16.53 -9.08
C ILE A 343 -51.20 -17.64 -9.31
N LYS A 344 -51.70 -18.84 -9.64
CA LYS A 344 -50.85 -19.99 -9.97
C LYS A 344 -50.30 -19.78 -11.39
N LEU A 345 -49.09 -19.22 -11.48
CA LEU A 345 -48.33 -19.07 -12.73
C LEU A 345 -48.18 -20.44 -13.40
N THR A 346 -48.85 -20.63 -14.54
CA THR A 346 -48.72 -21.83 -15.37
C THR A 346 -47.69 -21.57 -16.45
N PHE A 347 -46.48 -22.11 -16.27
CA PHE A 347 -45.46 -22.12 -17.33
C PHE A 347 -45.86 -23.14 -18.40
N ARG A 348 -46.36 -22.67 -19.55
CA ARG A 348 -46.84 -23.55 -20.64
C ARG A 348 -45.73 -24.14 -21.51
N SER A 349 -44.48 -24.14 -21.04
CA SER A 349 -43.35 -24.63 -21.83
C SER A 349 -42.17 -25.12 -20.99
N TYR A 350 -42.39 -25.81 -19.86
CA TYR A 350 -41.34 -26.61 -19.24
C TYR A 350 -41.93 -27.66 -18.27
N GLU A 351 -41.62 -28.94 -18.47
CA GLU A 351 -41.80 -29.99 -17.45
C GLU A 351 -40.45 -30.18 -16.72
N PRO A 352 -40.35 -29.92 -15.42
CA PRO A 352 -39.09 -30.06 -14.70
C PRO A 352 -38.73 -31.55 -14.54
N GLN A 353 -37.80 -32.03 -15.36
CA GLN A 353 -37.15 -33.33 -15.17
C GLN A 353 -36.05 -33.23 -14.12
N SER A 354 -36.40 -33.14 -12.84
CA SER A 354 -35.57 -33.68 -11.75
C SER A 354 -36.28 -33.57 -10.39
N ASN A 355 -36.28 -34.68 -9.64
CA ASN A 355 -36.67 -34.70 -8.22
C ASN A 355 -35.51 -34.16 -7.38
N LEU A 356 -35.30 -32.85 -7.39
CA LEU A 356 -34.41 -32.17 -6.44
C LEU A 356 -35.25 -31.55 -5.31
N GLY A 357 -35.58 -32.41 -4.35
CA GLY A 357 -35.76 -32.10 -2.93
C GLY A 357 -36.91 -31.17 -2.53
N ASP A 358 -37.80 -31.67 -1.66
CA ASP A 358 -38.75 -30.86 -0.92
C ASP A 358 -38.04 -29.73 -0.16
N LYS A 359 -38.69 -28.56 -0.08
CA LYS A 359 -38.23 -27.41 0.69
C LYS A 359 -38.01 -27.82 2.15
N ARG A 360 -36.76 -27.78 2.62
CA ARG A 360 -36.47 -27.80 4.06
C ARG A 360 -36.81 -26.42 4.62
N ASN A 361 -37.90 -26.34 5.39
CA ASN A 361 -38.30 -25.14 6.11
C ASN A 361 -37.79 -25.18 7.58
N ASP A 362 -36.60 -25.74 7.81
CA ASP A 362 -36.06 -25.93 9.16
C ASP A 362 -34.79 -25.10 9.35
N ILE A 363 -34.86 -23.81 9.04
CA ILE A 363 -33.90 -22.84 9.56
C ILE A 363 -34.73 -21.94 10.47
N ASP A 364 -34.59 -22.13 11.79
CA ASP A 364 -35.23 -21.27 12.78
C ASP A 364 -34.73 -19.83 12.57
N LEU A 365 -35.59 -18.93 12.09
CA LEU A 365 -35.27 -17.50 11.98
C LEU A 365 -34.96 -16.84 13.35
N PHE A 366 -35.19 -17.56 14.45
CA PHE A 366 -34.98 -17.14 15.84
C PHE A 366 -33.55 -17.38 16.38
N THR A 367 -32.64 -17.99 15.61
CA THR A 367 -31.24 -18.19 16.06
C THR A 367 -30.54 -16.86 16.32
N VAL A 368 -30.82 -15.85 15.49
CA VAL A 368 -30.24 -14.51 15.61
C VAL A 368 -30.72 -13.80 16.88
N GLU A 369 -31.99 -13.98 17.25
CA GLU A 369 -32.53 -13.38 18.48
C GLU A 369 -31.93 -14.00 19.74
N LYS A 370 -31.61 -15.29 19.72
CA LYS A 370 -30.89 -15.95 20.82
C LYS A 370 -29.45 -15.46 20.94
N GLU A 371 -28.72 -15.34 19.83
CA GLU A 371 -27.36 -14.81 19.83
C GLU A 371 -27.31 -13.34 20.28
N ILE A 372 -28.30 -12.53 19.89
CA ILE A 372 -28.43 -11.14 20.37
C ILE A 372 -28.72 -11.10 21.87
N ALA A 373 -29.54 -12.01 22.39
CA ALA A 373 -29.84 -12.11 23.82
C ALA A 373 -28.61 -12.52 24.65
N ASP A 374 -27.82 -13.47 24.16
CA ASP A 374 -26.57 -13.89 24.82
C ASP A 374 -25.54 -12.75 24.85
N GLN A 375 -25.40 -12.00 23.75
CA GLN A 375 -24.53 -10.81 23.71
C GLN A 375 -25.02 -9.67 24.61
N LEU A 376 -26.34 -9.52 24.78
CA LEU A 376 -26.92 -8.56 25.73
C LEU A 376 -26.71 -8.99 27.19
N ALA A 377 -26.67 -10.29 27.48
CA ALA A 377 -26.33 -10.81 28.80
C ALA A 377 -24.84 -10.59 29.12
N ASP A 378 -23.95 -10.90 28.18
CA ASP A 378 -22.50 -10.69 28.32
C ASP A 378 -22.13 -9.20 28.51
N THR A 379 -22.94 -8.28 27.96
CA THR A 379 -22.72 -6.83 28.12
C THR A 379 -23.28 -6.25 29.42
N GLN A 380 -24.19 -6.97 30.11
CA GLN A 380 -24.69 -6.58 31.43
C GLN A 380 -23.73 -6.96 32.56
N ASP A 381 -22.80 -7.89 32.32
CA ASP A 381 -21.75 -8.27 33.27
C ASP A 381 -20.61 -7.23 33.32
N THR A 382 -20.91 -6.02 33.82
CA THR A 382 -19.92 -4.95 34.06
C THR A 382 -19.14 -5.12 35.37
N SER A 383 -19.47 -6.13 36.18
CA SER A 383 -18.88 -6.39 37.50
C SER A 383 -17.36 -6.64 37.46
N VAL A 384 -16.86 -7.21 36.37
CA VAL A 384 -15.42 -7.45 36.17
C VAL A 384 -14.66 -6.14 35.94
N VAL A 385 -15.30 -5.12 35.36
CA VAL A 385 -14.68 -3.82 35.06
C VAL A 385 -14.69 -2.90 36.29
N GLU A 386 -15.72 -3.00 37.13
CA GLU A 386 -15.86 -2.19 38.36
C GLU A 386 -14.86 -2.58 39.46
N GLN A 387 -14.27 -3.80 39.41
CA GLN A 387 -13.25 -4.26 40.37
C GLN A 387 -11.80 -4.01 39.92
N ILE A 388 -11.58 -3.36 38.77
CA ILE A 388 -10.22 -3.06 38.32
C ILE A 388 -9.77 -1.74 38.93
N ASP A 389 -9.04 -1.83 40.05
CA ASP A 389 -8.40 -0.67 40.68
C ASP A 389 -7.46 0.05 39.71
N ILE A 390 -7.80 1.30 39.41
CA ILE A 390 -7.14 2.19 38.42
C ILE A 390 -5.64 2.40 38.73
N THR A 391 -5.23 2.20 39.98
CA THR A 391 -3.83 2.27 40.44
C THR A 391 -2.97 1.11 39.92
N THR A 392 -3.57 -0.06 39.67
CA THR A 392 -2.89 -1.28 39.23
C THR A 392 -2.53 -1.24 37.74
N LEU A 393 -3.26 -0.41 36.98
CA LEU A 393 -3.10 -0.17 35.54
C LEU A 393 -2.06 0.91 35.21
N ALA A 394 -1.55 1.61 36.22
CA ALA A 394 -0.52 2.62 36.06
C ALA A 394 0.75 2.02 35.43
N PRO A 395 1.51 2.80 34.63
CA PRO A 395 2.74 2.32 34.00
C PRO A 395 3.73 1.85 35.08
N ARG A 396 4.09 0.57 35.02
CA ARG A 396 4.95 -0.08 36.02
C ARG A 396 6.43 0.19 35.75
N LYS A 397 7.25 0.07 36.80
CA LYS A 397 8.73 0.18 36.72
C LYS A 397 9.27 -0.82 35.69
N ILE A 398 10.31 -0.45 34.94
CA ILE A 398 10.91 -1.26 33.85
C ILE A 398 11.33 -2.66 34.33
N ASP A 399 11.71 -2.80 35.61
CA ASP A 399 12.18 -4.05 36.21
C ASP A 399 11.04 -4.97 36.70
N TRP A 400 9.79 -4.55 36.55
CA TRP A 400 8.64 -5.29 37.08
C TRP A 400 8.51 -6.68 36.45
N ASP A 401 8.71 -6.75 35.13
CA ASP A 401 8.67 -8.00 34.36
C ASP A 401 9.82 -8.93 34.77
N LEU A 402 11.01 -8.35 34.95
CA LEU A 402 12.20 -9.07 35.41
C LEU A 402 12.01 -9.64 36.83
N LYS A 403 11.41 -8.86 37.74
CA LYS A 403 11.11 -9.31 39.10
C LYS A 403 10.09 -10.45 39.11
N ARG A 404 9.02 -10.36 38.31
CA ARG A 404 7.99 -11.41 38.22
C ARG A 404 8.59 -12.73 37.72
N ASP A 405 9.39 -12.67 36.66
CA ASP A 405 9.97 -13.87 36.04
C ASP A 405 11.10 -14.49 36.89
N ILE A 406 11.74 -13.71 37.76
CA ILE A 406 12.78 -14.18 38.68
C ILE A 406 12.19 -14.66 40.02
N ALA A 407 10.99 -14.23 40.40
CA ALA A 407 10.36 -14.53 41.70
C ALA A 407 10.29 -16.04 42.00
N GLU A 408 9.86 -16.86 41.04
CA GLU A 408 9.78 -18.32 41.24
C GLU A 408 11.15 -18.96 41.51
N LYS A 409 12.23 -18.40 40.92
CA LYS A 409 13.60 -18.86 41.15
C LYS A 409 14.12 -18.40 42.50
N LEU A 410 13.81 -17.17 42.89
CA LEU A 410 14.16 -16.62 44.20
C LEU A 410 13.46 -17.40 45.32
N GLU A 411 12.17 -17.69 45.20
CA GLU A 411 11.43 -18.46 46.22
C GLU A 411 12.05 -19.86 46.45
N LYS A 412 12.50 -20.51 45.37
CA LYS A 412 13.21 -21.81 45.45
C LYS A 412 14.58 -21.67 46.13
N LEU A 413 15.28 -20.56 45.91
CA LEU A 413 16.56 -20.24 46.54
C LEU A 413 16.37 -19.87 48.01
N GLU A 414 15.39 -19.03 48.33
CA GLU A 414 15.01 -18.62 49.68
C GLU A 414 14.70 -19.82 50.57
N ARG A 415 13.87 -20.76 50.08
CA ARG A 415 13.63 -22.03 50.77
C ARG A 415 14.87 -22.89 50.99
N ARG A 416 15.93 -22.71 50.20
CA ARG A 416 17.21 -23.44 50.38
C ARG A 416 18.13 -22.68 51.33
N THR A 417 18.18 -21.36 51.24
CA THR A 417 18.96 -20.50 52.15
C THR A 417 18.39 -20.58 53.56
N GLU A 418 17.08 -20.57 53.75
CA GLU A 418 16.42 -20.79 55.04
C GLU A 418 16.78 -22.15 55.64
N ARG A 419 16.74 -23.22 54.82
CA ARG A 419 17.14 -24.56 55.27
C ARG A 419 18.62 -24.63 55.63
N ALA A 420 19.49 -24.01 54.85
CA ALA A 420 20.92 -23.95 55.13
C ALA A 420 21.20 -23.12 56.40
N MET A 421 20.53 -21.99 56.58
CA MET A 421 20.57 -21.19 57.80
C MET A 421 20.11 -22.01 59.00
N ALA A 422 18.98 -22.71 58.90
CA ALA A 422 18.49 -23.57 59.96
C ALA A 422 19.45 -24.72 60.30
N GLN A 423 20.12 -25.31 59.30
CA GLN A 423 21.16 -26.32 59.51
C GLN A 423 22.38 -25.75 60.22
N LEU A 424 22.88 -24.59 59.77
CA LEU A 424 23.99 -23.88 60.42
C LEU A 424 23.67 -23.48 61.86
N ILE A 425 22.43 -23.06 62.14
CA ILE A 425 21.95 -22.76 63.49
C ILE A 425 21.98 -24.03 64.35
N ARG A 426 21.47 -25.17 63.83
CA ARG A 426 21.50 -26.46 64.55
C ARG A 426 22.91 -26.94 64.85
N GLU A 427 23.84 -26.80 63.90
CA GLU A 427 25.25 -27.15 64.11
C GLU A 427 25.92 -26.25 65.15
N ARG A 428 25.64 -24.94 65.12
CA ARG A 428 26.15 -23.98 66.11
C ARG A 428 25.59 -24.23 67.52
N LEU A 429 24.30 -24.60 67.63
CA LEU A 429 23.69 -24.99 68.91
C LEU A 429 24.30 -26.30 69.44
N LYS A 430 24.54 -27.30 68.58
CA LYS A 430 25.24 -28.55 68.95
C LYS A 430 26.69 -28.31 69.38
N ALA A 431 27.35 -27.31 68.80
CA ALA A 431 28.70 -26.89 69.19
C ALA A 431 28.73 -26.08 70.51
N GLY A 432 27.61 -25.93 71.21
CA GLY A 432 27.55 -25.39 72.57
C GLY A 432 27.65 -23.86 72.68
N LYS A 433 27.49 -23.11 71.58
CA LYS A 433 27.47 -21.64 71.61
C LYS A 433 26.08 -21.15 72.01
N THR A 434 25.86 -20.94 73.31
CA THR A 434 24.57 -20.57 73.92
C THR A 434 24.17 -19.10 73.69
N GLU A 435 25.10 -18.21 73.35
CA GLU A 435 24.86 -16.77 73.09
C GLU A 435 23.93 -16.49 71.89
N LEU A 436 23.73 -17.47 71.02
CA LEU A 436 22.96 -17.33 69.78
C LEU A 436 21.44 -17.54 69.97
N ALA A 437 21.03 -18.28 71.00
CA ALA A 437 19.61 -18.48 71.29
C ALA A 437 18.93 -17.17 71.72
N ASP A 438 19.64 -16.31 72.45
CA ASP A 438 19.17 -14.98 72.87
C ASP A 438 19.19 -13.97 71.72
N ALA A 439 20.14 -14.08 70.79
CA ALA A 439 20.23 -13.23 69.59
C ALA A 439 19.12 -13.52 68.55
N VAL A 440 18.73 -14.79 68.39
CA VAL A 440 17.66 -15.18 67.46
C VAL A 440 16.29 -14.73 67.98
N ASN A 441 16.05 -14.78 69.30
CA ASN A 441 14.83 -14.26 69.91
C ASN A 441 14.70 -12.74 69.82
N SER A 442 15.81 -12.00 69.75
CA SER A 442 15.82 -10.53 69.60
C SER A 442 15.72 -10.08 68.14
N GLY A 443 16.25 -10.84 67.17
CA GLY A 443 16.18 -10.51 65.74
C GLY A 443 14.81 -10.72 65.06
N ALA A 444 13.94 -11.58 65.63
CA ALA A 444 12.61 -11.86 65.06
C ALA A 444 11.65 -10.65 65.11
N TYR A 445 11.95 -9.61 65.89
CA TYR A 445 11.12 -8.41 66.01
C TYR A 445 11.46 -7.28 65.02
N SER A 446 12.57 -7.36 64.27
CA SER A 446 13.07 -6.24 63.44
C SER A 446 12.77 -6.31 61.94
N GLU A 447 12.24 -7.42 61.40
CA GLU A 447 12.11 -7.64 59.95
C GLU A 447 10.72 -7.35 59.34
N LEU A 448 9.80 -6.72 60.08
CA LEU A 448 8.49 -6.31 59.54
C LEU A 448 8.41 -4.80 59.26
N GLN A 449 9.19 -4.32 58.30
CA GLN A 449 8.83 -3.11 57.54
C GLN A 449 9.05 -3.36 56.04
N PRO A 450 7.98 -3.46 55.24
CA PRO A 450 8.10 -3.46 53.79
C PRO A 450 8.33 -2.03 53.29
N ASP A 451 9.42 -1.81 52.55
CA ASP A 451 9.70 -0.56 51.83
C ASP A 451 8.90 -0.50 50.50
N ASP A 452 8.18 0.60 50.29
CA ASP A 452 7.34 0.94 49.11
C ASP A 452 8.10 1.15 47.77
#